data_AF-A0A5J4PZY9-F1
#
_entry.id   AF-A0A5J4PZY9-F1
#
_cell.length_a   1.000
_cell.length_b   1.000
_cell.length_c   1.000
_cell.angle_alpha   90.00
_cell.angle_beta   90.00
_cell.angle_gamma   90.00
#
_symmetry.space_group_name_H-M   'P 1'
#
loop_
_entity.id
_entity.type
_entity.pdbx_description
1 polymer ?
#
loop_
_entity_poly.entity_id
_entity_poly.type
_entity_poly.pdbx_seq_one_letter_code
_entity_poly.pdbx_strand_id
1 'polypeptide(L)'
;MIREMIAGQITNQVKFSYILADSWFASNENMKFICKKRKTFLFEVKDNRLIVTDKQERDKGHFIRIDQAILPDGATIQVWLNLP
;
A
#
# COMPACT_ATOMS: atom_id res chain seq x y z
N MET A 1 9.38 13.10 -7.84
CA MET A 1 9.89 13.16 -6.45
C MET A 1 10.12 11.78 -5.81
N ILE A 2 9.18 11.13 -5.09
CA ILE A 2 9.50 9.89 -4.31
C ILE A 2 10.02 8.74 -5.18
N ARG A 3 9.46 8.54 -6.38
CA ARG A 3 9.88 7.47 -7.31
C ARG A 3 11.31 7.67 -7.82
N GLU A 4 11.68 8.92 -8.10
CA GLU A 4 13.04 9.28 -8.54
C GLU A 4 14.03 9.06 -7.40
N MET A 5 13.68 9.45 -6.17
CA MET A 5 14.50 9.20 -4.99
C MET A 5 14.75 7.70 -4.79
N ILE A 6 13.68 6.89 -4.81
CA ILE A 6 13.79 5.43 -4.69
C ILE A 6 14.65 4.86 -5.82
N ALA A 7 14.43 5.29 -7.07
CA ALA A 7 15.21 4.83 -8.20
C ALA A 7 16.69 5.18 -8.04
N GLY A 8 17.01 6.40 -7.60
CA GLY A 8 18.37 6.83 -7.29
C GLY A 8 19.04 5.96 -6.23
N GLN A 9 18.35 5.66 -5.13
CA GLN A 9 18.90 4.79 -4.08
C GLN A 9 19.16 3.36 -4.57
N ILE A 10 18.30 2.83 -5.44
CA ILE A 10 18.50 1.52 -6.07
C ILE A 10 19.71 1.54 -7.00
N THR A 11 19.83 2.56 -7.86
CA THR A 11 20.99 2.73 -8.75
C THR A 11 22.29 2.84 -7.98
N ASN A 12 22.27 3.54 -6.84
CA ASN A 12 23.39 3.68 -5.92
C ASN A 12 23.66 2.41 -5.08
N GLN A 13 22.93 1.31 -5.33
CA GLN A 13 23.07 0.02 -4.66
C GLN A 13 22.92 0.11 -3.13
N VAL A 14 22.19 1.10 -2.63
CA VAL A 14 21.87 1.20 -1.22
C VAL A 14 21.02 -0.01 -0.83
N LYS A 15 21.42 -0.71 0.23
CA LYS A 15 20.71 -1.89 0.73
C LYS A 15 19.56 -1.46 1.63
N PHE A 16 18.34 -1.66 1.16
CA PHE A 16 17.11 -1.44 1.92
C PHE A 16 15.99 -2.33 1.40
N SER A 17 15.03 -2.66 2.27
CA SER A 17 13.87 -3.50 1.93
C SER A 17 12.54 -2.76 2.05
N TYR A 18 12.47 -1.78 2.96
CA TYR A 18 11.25 -1.06 3.31
C TYR A 18 11.36 0.42 2.95
N ILE A 19 10.24 0.99 2.55
CA ILE A 19 10.09 2.42 2.28
C ILE A 19 8.97 2.92 3.19
N LEU A 20 9.34 3.76 4.15
CA LEU A 20 8.41 4.42 5.07
C LEU A 20 8.07 5.80 4.52
N ALA A 21 6.79 6.14 4.50
CA ALA A 21 6.30 7.47 4.15
C ALA A 21 4.92 7.73 4.77
N ASP A 22 4.55 8.98 4.87
CA ASP A 22 3.23 9.40 5.31
C ASP A 22 2.14 9.16 4.24
N SER A 23 0.89 9.42 4.62
CA SER A 23 -0.28 9.22 3.77
C SER A 23 -0.34 10.08 2.50
N TRP A 24 0.45 11.16 2.37
CA TRP A 24 0.52 11.95 1.14
C TRP A 24 1.19 11.17 0.01
N PHE A 25 2.06 10.21 0.33
CA PHE A 25 2.74 9.38 -0.65
C PHE A 25 2.00 8.08 -0.96
N ALA A 26 0.88 7.81 -0.29
CA ALA A 26 0.11 6.57 -0.37
C ALA A 26 -0.77 6.40 -1.63
N SER A 27 -0.37 6.98 -2.76
CA SER A 27 -1.08 6.81 -4.04
C SER A 27 -0.93 5.38 -4.60
N ASN A 28 -1.90 4.93 -5.40
CA ASN A 28 -1.87 3.63 -6.07
C ASN A 28 -0.60 3.47 -6.91
N GLU A 29 -0.25 4.52 -7.66
CA GLU A 29 0.90 4.52 -8.57
C GLU A 29 2.22 4.39 -7.81
N ASN A 30 2.35 5.04 -6.64
CA ASN A 30 3.55 4.95 -5.81
C ASN A 30 3.71 3.55 -5.21
N MET A 31 2.66 2.99 -4.61
CA MET A 31 2.69 1.64 -4.05
C MET A 31 3.00 0.59 -5.13
N LYS A 32 2.37 0.69 -6.30
CA LYS A 32 2.67 -0.17 -7.46
C LYS A 32 4.12 -0.05 -7.92
N PHE A 33 4.63 1.18 -8.01
CA PHE A 33 6.02 1.41 -8.38
C PHE A 33 6.97 0.72 -7.39
N ILE A 34 6.72 0.85 -6.09
CA ILE A 34 7.50 0.22 -5.01
C ILE A 34 7.48 -1.31 -5.13
N CYS A 35 6.29 -1.91 -5.29
CA CYS A 35 6.16 -3.36 -5.49
C CYS A 35 6.91 -3.85 -6.74
N LYS A 36 6.84 -3.11 -7.86
CA LYS A 36 7.59 -3.43 -9.09
C LYS A 36 9.10 -3.41 -8.89
N LYS A 37 9.61 -2.62 -7.94
CA LYS A 37 11.03 -2.59 -7.55
C LYS A 37 11.41 -3.67 -6.53
N ARG A 38 10.50 -4.61 -6.21
CA ARG A 38 10.66 -5.66 -5.19
C ARG A 38 11.01 -5.08 -3.82
N LYS A 39 10.42 -3.93 -3.49
CA LYS A 39 10.51 -3.28 -2.17
C LYS A 39 9.13 -3.30 -1.50
N THR A 40 9.11 -3.17 -0.19
CA THR A 40 7.89 -3.13 0.62
C THR A 40 7.62 -1.69 1.05
N PHE A 41 6.37 -1.23 0.96
CA PHE A 41 5.97 0.06 1.54
C PHE A 41 5.42 -0.14 2.95
N LEU A 42 5.72 0.79 3.85
CA LEU A 42 5.14 0.91 5.19
C LEU A 42 4.52 2.30 5.28
N PHE A 43 3.28 2.45 4.84
CA PHE A 43 2.63 3.76 4.72
C PHE A 43 1.45 3.87 5.68
N GLU A 44 1.24 5.08 6.18
CA GLU A 44 -0.07 5.48 6.68
C GLU A 44 -1.06 5.49 5.50
N VAL A 45 -2.27 4.94 5.70
CA VAL A 45 -3.33 4.92 4.70
C VAL A 45 -4.51 5.74 5.18
N LYS A 46 -5.12 6.51 4.27
CA LYS A 46 -6.34 7.26 4.57
C LYS A 46 -7.55 6.33 4.57
N ASP A 47 -8.55 6.72 5.34
CA ASP A 47 -9.82 6.03 5.55
C ASP A 47 -10.65 5.84 4.27
N ASN A 48 -10.48 6.71 3.28
CA ASN A 48 -11.14 6.64 1.99
C ASN A 48 -10.54 5.57 1.04
N ARG A 49 -9.54 4.80 1.47
CA ARG A 49 -8.92 3.75 0.66
C ARG A 49 -9.83 2.54 0.54
N LEU A 50 -9.86 1.95 -0.65
CA LEU A 50 -10.61 0.74 -0.94
C LEU A 50 -9.84 -0.52 -0.53
N ILE A 51 -10.45 -1.33 0.32
CA ILE A 51 -9.94 -2.61 0.82
C ILE A 51 -10.98 -3.72 0.67
N VAL A 52 -10.50 -4.96 0.79
CA VAL A 52 -11.35 -6.13 0.98
C VAL A 52 -10.66 -7.09 1.95
N THR A 53 -11.43 -7.69 2.85
CA THR A 53 -10.95 -8.61 3.91
C THR A 53 -11.10 -10.07 3.51
N ASP A 54 -11.86 -10.37 2.45
CA ASP A 54 -12.06 -11.70 1.91
C ASP A 54 -11.47 -11.82 0.49
N LYS A 55 -10.83 -12.96 0.22
CA LYS A 55 -10.17 -13.19 -1.07
C LYS A 55 -11.17 -13.47 -2.20
N GLN A 56 -12.29 -14.12 -1.93
CA GLN A 56 -13.32 -14.39 -2.95
C GLN A 56 -14.00 -13.09 -3.39
N GLU A 57 -14.26 -12.18 -2.46
CA GLU A 57 -14.82 -10.87 -2.77
C GLU A 57 -13.84 -9.98 -3.54
N ARG A 58 -12.54 -10.12 -3.29
CA ARG A 58 -11.49 -9.48 -4.11
C ARG A 58 -11.59 -9.88 -5.58
N ASP A 59 -11.75 -11.18 -5.85
CA ASP A 59 -11.80 -11.71 -7.22
C ASP A 59 -13.08 -11.27 -7.96
N LYS A 60 -14.14 -10.95 -7.21
CA LYS A 60 -15.38 -10.31 -7.74
C LYS A 60 -15.26 -8.79 -7.92
N GLY A 61 -14.17 -8.18 -7.46
CA GLY A 61 -13.96 -6.73 -7.50
C GLY A 61 -14.78 -5.95 -6.47
N HIS A 62 -15.29 -6.61 -5.44
CA HIS A 62 -16.06 -5.97 -4.38
C HIS A 62 -15.13 -5.41 -3.31
N PHE A 63 -14.85 -4.11 -3.39
CA PHE A 63 -14.09 -3.38 -2.39
C PHE A 63 -14.97 -2.40 -1.63
N ILE A 64 -14.67 -2.22 -0.35
CA ILE A 64 -15.30 -1.22 0.53
C ILE A 64 -14.24 -0.22 1.00
N ARG A 65 -14.66 0.97 1.41
CA ARG A 65 -13.73 1.92 2.03
C ARG A 65 -13.34 1.46 3.44
N ILE A 66 -12.16 1.86 3.91
CA ILE A 66 -11.69 1.54 5.27
C ILE A 66 -12.66 2.09 6.33
N ASP A 67 -13.15 3.32 6.17
CA ASP A 67 -14.15 3.90 7.10
C ASP A 67 -15.50 3.18 7.14
N GLN A 68 -15.78 2.34 6.15
CA GLN A 68 -17.00 1.51 6.09
C GLN A 68 -16.75 0.08 6.58
N ALA A 69 -15.49 -0.30 6.79
CA ALA A 69 -15.11 -1.62 7.24
C ALA A 69 -15.18 -1.70 8.77
N ILE A 70 -15.75 -2.78 9.29
CA ILE A 70 -15.70 -3.07 10.73
C ILE A 70 -14.32 -3.68 11.02
N LEU A 71 -13.38 -2.83 11.43
CA LEU A 71 -12.03 -3.25 11.78
C LEU A 71 -11.88 -3.29 13.31
N PRO A 72 -11.44 -4.41 13.91
CA PRO A 72 -11.23 -4.50 15.35
C PRO A 72 -10.08 -3.59 15.80
N ASP A 73 -10.33 -2.78 16.82
CA ASP A 73 -9.31 -1.91 17.41
C ASP A 73 -8.21 -2.73 18.11
N GLY A 74 -6.97 -2.25 18.05
CA GLY A 74 -5.80 -2.91 18.64
C GLY A 74 -5.40 -4.24 17.99
N ALA A 75 -6.02 -4.62 16.87
CA ALA A 75 -5.75 -5.89 16.19
C ALA A 75 -5.08 -5.69 14.81
N THR A 76 -4.13 -6.55 14.50
CA THR A 76 -3.53 -6.63 13.16
C THR A 76 -4.41 -7.52 12.28
N ILE A 77 -4.90 -6.95 11.19
CA ILE A 77 -5.69 -7.68 10.19
C ILE A 77 -4.98 -7.67 8.84
N GLN A 78 -5.12 -8.76 8.09
CA GLN A 78 -4.70 -8.80 6.70
C GLN A 78 -5.84 -8.35 5.81
N VAL A 79 -5.55 -7.42 4.90
CA VAL A 79 -6.50 -6.93 3.89
C VAL A 79 -5.83 -6.88 2.53
N TRP A 80 -6.63 -6.84 1.47
CA TRP A 80 -6.18 -6.55 0.12
C TRP A 80 -6.54 -5.12 -0.25
N LEU A 81 -5.55 -4.33 -0.61
CA LEU A 81 -5.74 -2.99 -1.16
C LEU A 81 -6.17 -3.06 -2.62
N ASN A 82 -7.16 -2.26 -3.00
CA ASN A 82 -7.45 -2.04 -4.41
C ASN A 82 -6.31 -1.19 -5.03
N LEU A 83 -5.54 -1.79 -5.93
CA LEU A 83 -4.49 -1.13 -6.71
C LEU A 83 -4.80 -1.32 -8.20
N PRO A 84 -5.84 -0.64 -8.74
CA PRO A 84 -6.28 -0.75 -10.14
C PRO A 84 -5.23 -0.21 -11.10
#